data_AF-M3G6A0-F1
#
_entry.id   AF-M3G6A0-F1
#
_cell.length_a   1.000
_cell.length_b   1.000
_cell.length_c   1.000
_cell.angle_alpha   90.00
_cell.angle_beta   90.00
_cell.angle_gamma   90.00
#
_symmetry.space_group_name_H-M   'P 1'
#
loop_
_entity.id
_entity.type
_entity.pdbx_description
1 polymer ?
#
loop_
_entity_poly.entity_id
_entity_poly.type
_entity_poly.pdbx_seq_one_letter_code
_entity_poly.pdbx_strand_id
1 'polypeptide(L)'
;MKINRHFTVHRNGESPTIRWAKRNSKITNPDGSKVFEANDILVPEDWSQVAVDILAQKYFRRKGVPKYLKKVQEDGIPEWLQKSVPDTEKLESLKLEDRFGGETSALQVFHRLAGCWTYWGYKYKYFSDEESAKVFYDEIIFMLGTQMAAPNSPQWFNTGLNWAYGIDGKSQGHYYVDPATGKLVKSTSAYEHPQPHACFIQSVDDDLVNDGGIMDLWVREARLFKYGSGTGTNFSHLRGENEPLSGGGKSSGLMSFLKIGDRAAGAIKSGGTTRRAAKMVCLDVDHPDIESFIDWKVTEEKKVASLVTGSILNSRHLNAIMSACYEMEGEDRFDPKKNSSLKKTS
;
A
#
# COMPACT_ATOMS: atom_id res chain seq x y z
N MET A 1 -4.56 6.18 -31.70
CA MET A 1 -5.71 5.36 -31.26
C MET A 1 -6.94 6.24 -31.22
N LYS A 2 -7.94 5.91 -32.05
CA LYS A 2 -9.27 6.52 -31.96
C LYS A 2 -10.03 5.84 -30.82
N ILE A 3 -10.66 6.62 -29.94
CA ILE A 3 -11.53 6.09 -28.89
C ILE A 3 -12.97 6.43 -29.24
N ASN A 4 -13.83 5.41 -29.23
CA ASN A 4 -15.26 5.58 -29.40
C ASN A 4 -15.92 5.80 -28.04
N ARG A 5 -16.92 6.68 -28.01
CA ARG A 5 -17.69 6.95 -26.81
C ARG A 5 -18.80 5.91 -26.66
N HIS A 6 -18.99 5.38 -25.47
CA HIS A 6 -19.91 4.28 -25.21
C HIS A 6 -20.87 4.57 -24.06
N PHE A 7 -20.34 4.99 -22.92
CA PHE A 7 -21.11 5.20 -21.71
C PHE A 7 -21.47 6.67 -21.50
N THR A 8 -20.55 7.59 -21.82
CA THR A 8 -20.69 9.00 -21.43
C THR A 8 -21.53 9.85 -22.38
N VAL A 9 -22.15 9.22 -23.38
CA VAL A 9 -23.17 9.80 -24.28
C VAL A 9 -24.24 8.74 -24.60
N HIS A 10 -25.53 9.11 -24.58
CA HIS A 10 -26.63 8.20 -24.94
C HIS A 10 -27.65 8.78 -25.93
N ARG A 11 -28.43 7.88 -26.55
CA ARG A 11 -29.62 8.12 -27.39
C ARG A 11 -30.47 9.24 -26.80
N ASN A 12 -30.79 10.25 -27.62
CA ASN A 12 -31.58 11.44 -27.28
C ASN A 12 -30.83 12.59 -26.57
N GLY A 13 -29.50 12.52 -26.39
CA GLY A 13 -28.70 13.71 -26.05
C GLY A 13 -28.46 13.96 -24.56
N GLU A 14 -28.87 13.05 -23.66
CA GLU A 14 -28.54 13.12 -22.23
C GLU A 14 -27.46 12.07 -21.88
N SER A 15 -26.48 12.47 -21.05
CA SER A 15 -25.43 11.56 -20.56
C SER A 15 -25.92 10.84 -19.30
N PRO A 16 -25.69 9.51 -19.14
CA PRO A 16 -25.93 8.87 -17.86
C PRO A 16 -25.00 9.50 -16.83
N THR A 17 -25.60 10.36 -16.02
CA THR A 17 -24.85 11.17 -15.07
C THR A 17 -24.67 10.34 -13.81
N ILE A 18 -23.44 10.21 -13.33
CA ILE A 18 -23.20 9.66 -12.00
C ILE A 18 -23.90 10.60 -11.01
N ARG A 19 -24.87 10.07 -10.26
CA ARG A 19 -25.45 10.80 -9.13
C ARG A 19 -24.47 10.78 -7.99
N TRP A 20 -24.30 11.91 -7.33
CA TRP A 20 -23.34 12.07 -6.23
C TRP A 20 -24.07 12.34 -4.93
N ALA A 21 -23.60 11.74 -3.85
CA ALA A 21 -24.11 11.97 -2.53
C ALA A 21 -22.98 12.20 -1.52
N LYS A 22 -23.27 12.99 -0.49
CA LYS A 22 -22.41 13.08 0.69
C LYS A 22 -22.63 11.87 1.58
N ARG A 23 -21.54 11.27 2.04
CA ARG A 23 -21.53 10.14 2.97
C ARG A 23 -20.47 10.36 4.04
N ASN A 24 -20.65 9.74 5.20
CA ASN A 24 -19.65 9.70 6.25
C ASN A 24 -19.02 8.31 6.27
N SER A 25 -17.72 8.24 6.51
CA SER A 25 -17.01 7.01 6.80
C SER A 25 -16.49 7.07 8.23
N LYS A 26 -16.82 6.06 9.04
CA LYS A 26 -16.39 5.97 10.43
C LYS A 26 -16.02 4.53 10.77
N ILE A 27 -14.84 4.35 11.32
CA ILE A 27 -14.35 3.06 11.81
C ILE A 27 -14.04 3.21 13.28
N THR A 28 -14.62 2.33 14.09
CA THR A 28 -14.41 2.27 15.53
C THR A 28 -13.82 0.92 15.92
N ASN A 29 -13.01 0.92 16.97
CA ASN A 29 -12.58 -0.29 17.65
C ASN A 29 -13.77 -0.93 18.41
N PRO A 30 -13.65 -2.19 18.85
CA PRO A 30 -14.66 -2.85 19.69
C PRO A 30 -14.95 -2.12 21.01
N ASP A 31 -13.99 -1.34 21.52
CA ASP A 31 -14.12 -0.49 22.71
C ASP A 31 -14.83 0.85 22.44
N GLY A 32 -15.26 1.09 21.19
CA GLY A 32 -15.93 2.33 20.77
C GLY A 32 -14.99 3.49 20.41
N SER A 33 -13.67 3.35 20.62
CA SER A 33 -12.70 4.38 20.24
C SER A 33 -12.61 4.53 18.71
N LYS A 34 -12.45 5.78 18.23
CA LYS A 34 -12.41 6.09 16.79
C LYS A 34 -11.04 5.74 16.20
N VAL A 35 -11.03 4.90 15.17
CA VAL A 35 -9.84 4.53 14.39
C VAL A 35 -9.66 5.46 13.19
N PHE A 36 -10.76 5.82 12.55
CA PHE A 36 -10.78 6.66 11.36
C PHE A 36 -12.15 7.32 11.22
N GLU A 37 -12.17 8.57 10.75
CA GLU A 37 -13.39 9.31 10.47
C GLU A 37 -13.14 10.26 9.28
N ALA A 38 -14.04 10.24 8.31
CA ALA A 38 -14.09 11.18 7.20
C ALA A 38 -15.55 11.55 6.96
N ASN A 39 -15.88 12.83 7.15
CA ASN A 39 -17.24 13.33 7.05
C ASN A 39 -17.48 14.04 5.72
N ASP A 40 -18.73 14.02 5.28
CA ASP A 40 -19.22 14.74 4.10
C ASP A 40 -18.43 14.46 2.80
N ILE A 41 -17.92 13.23 2.66
CA ILE A 41 -17.17 12.83 1.47
C ILE A 41 -18.11 12.64 0.29
N LEU A 42 -17.74 13.18 -0.86
CA LEU A 42 -18.56 13.14 -2.07
C LEU A 42 -18.25 11.88 -2.87
N VAL A 43 -19.23 10.98 -2.96
CA VAL A 43 -19.11 9.65 -3.60
C VAL A 43 -20.31 9.39 -4.51
N PRO A 44 -20.24 8.43 -5.44
CA PRO A 44 -21.42 8.02 -6.21
C PRO A 44 -22.54 7.51 -5.29
N GLU A 45 -23.78 7.93 -5.56
CA GLU A 45 -24.95 7.67 -4.70
C GLU A 45 -25.22 6.18 -4.54
N ASP A 46 -25.01 5.40 -5.61
CA ASP A 46 -25.31 3.97 -5.68
C ASP A 46 -24.22 3.09 -5.03
N TRP A 47 -23.15 3.68 -4.49
CA TRP A 47 -22.12 2.91 -3.78
C TRP A 47 -22.60 2.41 -2.43
N SER A 48 -22.23 1.16 -2.10
CA SER A 48 -22.43 0.62 -0.75
C SER A 48 -21.57 1.35 0.28
N GLN A 49 -22.04 1.40 1.53
CA GLN A 49 -21.27 2.00 2.63
C GLN A 49 -19.87 1.35 2.77
N VAL A 50 -19.75 0.04 2.54
CA VAL A 50 -18.46 -0.67 2.56
C VAL A 50 -17.50 -0.14 1.50
N ALA A 51 -17.99 0.13 0.28
CA ALA A 51 -17.16 0.72 -0.77
C ALA A 51 -16.70 2.14 -0.40
N VAL A 52 -17.60 2.93 0.18
CA VAL A 52 -17.30 4.28 0.69
C VAL A 52 -16.24 4.22 1.77
N ASP A 53 -16.37 3.30 2.73
CA ASP A 53 -15.41 3.13 3.82
C ASP A 53 -14.03 2.68 3.32
N ILE A 54 -13.98 1.75 2.37
CA ILE A 54 -12.74 1.28 1.76
C ILE A 54 -12.05 2.42 1.00
N LEU A 55 -12.79 3.20 0.21
CA LEU A 55 -12.26 4.35 -0.52
C LEU A 55 -11.66 5.37 0.45
N ALA A 56 -12.43 5.79 1.44
CA ALA A 56 -12.02 6.80 2.41
C ALA A 56 -10.80 6.35 3.22
N GLN A 57 -10.83 5.10 3.71
CA GLN A 57 -9.77 4.58 4.57
C GLN A 57 -8.48 4.31 3.79
N LYS A 58 -8.57 3.73 2.59
CA LYS A 58 -7.41 3.15 1.90
C LYS A 58 -6.96 3.96 0.69
N TYR A 59 -7.87 4.59 -0.06
CA TYR A 59 -7.53 5.14 -1.37
C TYR A 59 -7.48 6.67 -1.41
N PHE A 60 -8.13 7.35 -0.46
CA PHE A 60 -7.92 8.79 -0.29
C PHE A 60 -6.51 9.10 0.18
N ARG A 61 -5.87 10.00 -0.55
CA ARG A 61 -4.65 10.65 -0.09
C ARG A 61 -4.97 11.49 1.12
N ARG A 62 -4.43 11.12 2.28
CA ARG A 62 -4.80 11.75 3.57
C ARG A 62 -4.15 13.12 3.84
N LYS A 63 -2.99 13.39 3.24
CA LYS A 63 -2.19 14.59 3.52
C LYS A 63 -1.44 15.07 2.28
N GLY A 64 -1.16 16.37 2.27
CA GLY A 64 -0.35 17.03 1.25
C GLY A 64 -1.10 17.42 -0.01
N VAL A 65 -2.43 17.26 -0.04
CA VAL A 65 -3.27 17.77 -1.14
C VAL A 65 -3.43 19.28 -0.96
N PRO A 66 -2.94 20.13 -1.88
CA PRO A 66 -3.04 21.58 -1.74
C PRO A 66 -4.49 22.07 -1.88
N LYS A 67 -4.87 23.07 -1.09
CA LYS A 67 -6.21 23.68 -1.20
C LYS A 67 -6.39 24.49 -2.49
N TYR A 68 -5.31 25.13 -2.95
CA TYR A 68 -5.29 25.87 -4.21
C TYR A 68 -4.19 25.33 -5.12
N LEU A 69 -4.54 25.18 -6.39
CA LEU A 69 -3.69 24.65 -7.45
C LEU A 69 -3.66 25.64 -8.61
N LYS A 70 -2.53 25.66 -9.33
CA LYS A 70 -2.39 26.35 -10.61
C LYS A 70 -1.89 25.38 -11.68
N LYS A 71 -2.29 25.62 -12.93
CA LYS A 71 -1.82 24.83 -14.07
C LYS A 71 -0.39 25.18 -14.42
N VAL A 72 0.39 24.17 -14.83
CA VAL A 72 1.73 24.35 -15.38
C VAL A 72 1.60 24.32 -16.89
N GLN A 73 1.98 25.41 -17.55
CA GLN A 73 1.95 25.47 -18.99
C GLN A 73 2.94 24.46 -19.58
N GLU A 74 2.48 23.61 -20.50
CA GLU A 74 3.30 22.63 -21.20
C GLU A 74 2.99 22.68 -22.69
N ASP A 75 4.00 22.98 -23.51
CA ASP A 75 3.83 23.12 -24.95
C ASP A 75 3.30 21.83 -25.59
N GLY A 76 2.27 21.98 -26.42
CA GLY A 76 1.62 20.85 -27.08
C GLY A 76 0.67 20.04 -26.18
N ILE A 77 0.40 20.45 -24.94
CA ILE A 77 -0.62 19.85 -24.08
C ILE A 77 -1.84 20.79 -23.96
N PRO A 78 -3.08 20.33 -24.20
CA PRO A 78 -4.28 21.14 -24.05
C PRO A 78 -4.46 21.65 -22.62
N GLU A 79 -4.99 22.87 -22.46
CA GLU A 79 -5.15 23.56 -21.16
C GLU A 79 -5.84 22.70 -20.09
N TRP A 80 -6.89 21.96 -20.48
CA TRP A 80 -7.65 21.09 -19.59
C TRP A 80 -6.87 19.87 -19.06
N LEU A 81 -5.82 19.45 -19.78
CA LEU A 81 -5.02 18.25 -19.51
C LEU A 81 -3.65 18.57 -18.89
N GLN A 82 -3.33 19.86 -18.72
CA GLN A 82 -2.07 20.28 -18.11
C GLN A 82 -1.97 19.84 -16.64
N LYS A 83 -0.73 19.54 -16.22
CA LYS A 83 -0.38 19.25 -14.82
C LYS A 83 -0.76 20.42 -13.92
N SER A 84 -1.01 20.12 -12.65
CA SER A 84 -1.26 21.13 -11.61
C SER A 84 -0.16 21.10 -10.55
N VAL A 85 0.15 22.25 -9.97
CA VAL A 85 1.07 22.42 -8.84
C VAL A 85 0.43 23.30 -7.75
N PRO A 86 0.92 23.29 -6.50
CA PRO A 86 0.43 24.19 -5.47
C PRO A 86 0.51 25.66 -5.91
N ASP A 87 -0.59 26.39 -5.75
CA ASP A 87 -0.63 27.84 -6.00
C ASP A 87 -0.12 28.57 -4.75
N THR A 88 1.20 28.76 -4.66
CA THR A 88 1.88 29.29 -3.47
C THR A 88 1.34 30.65 -3.03
N GLU A 89 1.03 31.54 -3.98
CA GLU A 89 0.50 32.88 -3.71
C GLU A 89 -0.86 32.81 -3.01
N LYS A 90 -1.79 31.99 -3.53
CA LYS A 90 -3.09 31.81 -2.88
C LYS A 90 -2.99 31.04 -1.58
N LEU A 91 -2.09 30.08 -1.47
CA LEU A 91 -1.88 29.32 -0.24
C LEU A 91 -1.30 30.18 0.88
N GLU A 92 -0.47 31.17 0.57
CA GLU A 92 0.08 32.11 1.56
C GLU A 92 -1.00 32.96 2.24
N SER A 93 -2.11 33.23 1.55
CA SER A 93 -3.28 33.91 2.12
C SER A 93 -4.03 33.09 3.18
N LEU A 94 -3.74 31.78 3.29
CA LEU A 94 -4.36 30.88 4.26
C LEU A 94 -3.44 30.63 5.47
N LYS A 95 -4.07 30.30 6.61
CA LYS A 95 -3.37 29.74 7.78
C LYS A 95 -2.66 28.44 7.40
N LEU A 96 -1.53 28.17 8.06
CA LEU A 96 -0.64 27.06 7.71
C LEU A 96 -1.37 25.70 7.71
N GLU A 97 -2.26 25.49 8.68
CA GLU A 97 -3.09 24.30 8.85
C GLU A 97 -4.14 24.11 7.74
N ASP A 98 -4.55 25.19 7.07
CA ASP A 98 -5.60 25.18 6.03
C ASP A 98 -5.03 25.06 4.61
N ARG A 99 -3.70 25.14 4.45
CA ARG A 99 -3.03 25.11 3.14
C ARG A 99 -3.08 23.74 2.48
N PHE A 100 -2.99 22.68 3.27
CA PHE A 100 -2.90 21.31 2.81
C PHE A 100 -3.83 20.39 3.59
N GLY A 101 -4.52 19.51 2.88
CA GLY A 101 -5.42 18.51 3.45
C GLY A 101 -5.27 17.16 2.78
N GLY A 102 -6.38 16.41 2.75
CA GLY A 102 -6.51 15.17 2.01
C GLY A 102 -7.60 15.25 0.95
N GLU A 103 -7.74 14.18 0.17
CA GLU A 103 -8.88 13.98 -0.73
C GLU A 103 -10.16 13.80 0.08
N THR A 104 -11.24 14.45 -0.37
CA THR A 104 -12.57 14.44 0.25
C THR A 104 -13.66 14.00 -0.74
N SER A 105 -13.29 13.64 -1.96
CA SER A 105 -14.23 13.18 -2.98
C SER A 105 -13.65 12.04 -3.81
N ALA A 106 -14.49 11.07 -4.16
CA ALA A 106 -14.13 10.05 -5.14
C ALA A 106 -13.79 10.66 -6.51
N LEU A 107 -14.40 11.80 -6.86
CA LEU A 107 -14.09 12.51 -8.10
C LEU A 107 -12.62 12.98 -8.14
N GLN A 108 -12.04 13.38 -7.00
CA GLN A 108 -10.62 13.75 -6.94
C GLN A 108 -9.72 12.55 -7.27
N VAL A 109 -10.05 11.39 -6.70
CA VAL A 109 -9.34 10.12 -6.98
C VAL A 109 -9.48 9.74 -8.45
N PHE A 110 -10.70 9.74 -8.99
CA PHE A 110 -10.93 9.39 -10.38
C PHE A 110 -10.23 10.37 -11.33
N HIS A 111 -10.29 11.67 -11.02
CA HIS A 111 -9.63 12.72 -11.80
C HIS A 111 -8.12 12.51 -11.87
N ARG A 112 -7.43 12.26 -10.74
CA ARG A 112 -5.99 12.03 -10.78
C ARG A 112 -5.62 10.75 -11.52
N LEU A 113 -6.45 9.70 -11.46
CA LEU A 113 -6.21 8.46 -12.21
C LEU A 113 -6.43 8.67 -13.71
N ALA A 114 -7.68 8.97 -14.10
CA ALA A 114 -8.08 9.14 -15.49
C ALA A 114 -7.29 10.24 -16.17
N GLY A 115 -7.13 11.38 -15.50
CA GLY A 115 -6.39 12.54 -16.02
C GLY A 115 -4.92 12.25 -16.24
N CYS A 116 -4.24 11.57 -15.31
CA CYS A 116 -2.84 11.19 -15.46
C CYS A 116 -2.63 10.19 -16.61
N TRP A 117 -3.49 9.17 -16.73
CA TRP A 117 -3.42 8.23 -17.86
C TRP A 117 -3.69 8.92 -19.20
N THR A 118 -4.68 9.82 -19.24
CA THR A 118 -5.01 10.61 -20.43
C THR A 118 -3.85 11.52 -20.81
N TYR A 119 -3.23 12.18 -19.83
CA TYR A 119 -2.08 13.05 -20.03
C TYR A 119 -0.90 12.29 -20.64
N TRP A 120 -0.56 11.12 -20.09
CA TRP A 120 0.50 10.29 -20.67
C TRP A 120 0.15 9.82 -22.09
N GLY A 121 -1.08 9.33 -22.30
CA GLY A 121 -1.53 8.91 -23.64
C GLY A 121 -1.49 10.05 -24.66
N TYR A 122 -1.86 11.26 -24.26
CA TYR A 122 -1.81 12.43 -25.15
C TYR A 122 -0.37 12.86 -25.42
N LYS A 123 0.44 13.03 -24.37
CA LYS A 123 1.85 13.44 -24.45
C LYS A 123 2.68 12.52 -25.33
N TYR A 124 2.43 11.22 -25.27
CA TYR A 124 3.13 10.21 -26.07
C TYR A 124 2.40 9.84 -27.37
N LYS A 125 1.44 10.66 -27.82
CA LYS A 125 0.75 10.55 -29.11
C LYS A 125 0.03 9.22 -29.32
N TYR A 126 -0.51 8.64 -28.24
CA TYR A 126 -1.31 7.41 -28.33
C TYR A 126 -2.70 7.70 -28.88
N PHE A 127 -3.26 8.90 -28.70
CA PHE A 127 -4.55 9.28 -29.25
C PHE A 127 -4.43 9.82 -30.68
N SER A 128 -5.46 9.59 -31.51
CA SER A 128 -5.49 10.15 -32.88
C SER A 128 -5.80 11.65 -32.90
N ASP A 129 -6.55 12.12 -31.90
CA ASP A 129 -7.03 13.49 -31.78
C ASP A 129 -7.37 13.81 -30.32
N GLU A 130 -7.54 15.11 -30.01
CA GLU A 130 -7.91 15.56 -28.66
C GLU A 130 -9.28 15.05 -28.22
N GLU A 131 -10.23 14.90 -29.15
CA GLU A 131 -11.55 14.36 -28.82
C GLU A 131 -11.44 12.92 -28.27
N SER A 132 -10.59 12.09 -28.86
CA SER A 132 -10.34 10.73 -28.37
C SER A 132 -9.75 10.72 -26.95
N ALA A 133 -8.93 11.72 -26.60
CA ALA A 133 -8.41 11.87 -25.25
C ALA A 133 -9.50 12.30 -24.26
N LYS A 134 -10.40 13.22 -24.66
CA LYS A 134 -11.58 13.62 -23.86
C LYS A 134 -12.51 12.44 -23.63
N VAL A 135 -12.84 11.71 -24.70
CA VAL A 135 -13.65 10.49 -24.60
C VAL A 135 -13.01 9.50 -23.65
N PHE A 136 -11.71 9.23 -23.77
CA PHE A 136 -11.01 8.33 -22.86
C PHE A 136 -11.11 8.80 -21.39
N TYR A 137 -10.86 10.07 -21.13
CA TYR A 137 -10.98 10.64 -19.79
C TYR A 137 -12.40 10.44 -19.23
N ASP A 138 -13.43 10.84 -19.97
CA ASP A 138 -14.83 10.77 -19.54
C ASP A 138 -15.26 9.32 -19.27
N GLU A 139 -15.00 8.41 -20.22
CA GLU A 139 -15.37 6.99 -20.12
C GLU A 139 -14.71 6.33 -18.91
N ILE A 140 -13.44 6.65 -18.62
CA ILE A 140 -12.74 6.11 -17.45
C ILE A 140 -13.33 6.65 -16.14
N ILE A 141 -13.62 7.95 -16.05
CA ILE A 141 -14.31 8.52 -14.86
C ILE A 141 -15.63 7.80 -14.64
N PHE A 142 -16.42 7.61 -15.71
CA PHE A 142 -17.69 6.91 -15.64
C PHE A 142 -17.51 5.47 -15.15
N MET A 143 -16.63 4.69 -15.78
CA MET A 143 -16.40 3.28 -15.45
C MET A 143 -15.89 3.09 -14.02
N LEU A 144 -15.06 4.01 -13.50
CA LEU A 144 -14.61 3.99 -12.11
C LEU A 144 -15.77 4.32 -11.15
N GLY A 145 -16.56 5.33 -11.47
CA GLY A 145 -17.69 5.77 -10.65
C GLY A 145 -18.84 4.76 -10.60
N THR A 146 -19.09 4.02 -11.67
CA THR A 146 -20.11 2.96 -11.74
C THR A 146 -19.56 1.57 -11.42
N GLN A 147 -18.29 1.49 -10.99
CA GLN A 147 -17.60 0.24 -10.65
C GLN A 147 -17.59 -0.81 -11.77
N MET A 148 -17.66 -0.39 -13.04
CA MET A 148 -17.53 -1.26 -14.21
C MET A 148 -16.10 -1.77 -14.40
N ALA A 149 -15.12 -0.98 -13.95
CA ALA A 149 -13.73 -1.37 -13.92
C ALA A 149 -13.03 -0.80 -12.69
N ALA A 150 -12.01 -1.51 -12.21
CA ALA A 150 -11.13 -1.04 -11.16
C ALA A 150 -9.70 -1.48 -11.46
N PRO A 151 -8.71 -0.56 -11.45
CA PRO A 151 -7.32 -0.96 -11.57
C PRO A 151 -6.82 -1.65 -10.29
N ASN A 152 -5.64 -2.26 -10.36
CA ASN A 152 -4.96 -2.81 -9.19
C ASN A 152 -4.64 -1.72 -8.13
N SER A 153 -4.53 -2.11 -6.86
CA SER A 153 -4.43 -1.17 -5.73
C SER A 153 -3.30 -0.13 -5.81
N PRO A 154 -2.06 -0.45 -6.26
CA PRO A 154 -1.00 0.56 -6.45
C PRO A 154 -1.36 1.71 -7.38
N GLN A 155 -2.20 1.48 -8.40
CA GLN A 155 -2.72 2.58 -9.22
C GLN A 155 -3.47 3.59 -8.36
N TRP A 156 -4.41 3.10 -7.55
CA TRP A 156 -5.17 3.94 -6.63
C TRP A 156 -4.28 4.68 -5.64
N PHE A 157 -3.16 4.13 -5.19
CA PHE A 157 -2.30 4.80 -4.21
C PHE A 157 -1.42 5.89 -4.82
N ASN A 158 -0.83 5.62 -5.98
CA ASN A 158 0.35 6.37 -6.44
C ASN A 158 0.10 7.16 -7.72
N THR A 159 -0.83 6.72 -8.57
CA THR A 159 -1.04 7.31 -9.89
C THR A 159 -1.65 8.71 -9.77
N GLY A 160 -1.08 9.65 -10.53
CA GLY A 160 -1.62 10.99 -10.69
C GLY A 160 -1.38 11.94 -9.52
N LEU A 161 -0.72 11.53 -8.44
CA LEU A 161 -0.43 12.44 -7.32
C LEU A 161 0.43 13.64 -7.76
N ASN A 162 1.45 13.39 -8.57
CA ASN A 162 2.27 14.46 -9.14
C ASN A 162 1.49 15.26 -10.19
N TRP A 163 0.79 14.59 -11.11
CA TRP A 163 0.07 15.26 -12.19
C TRP A 163 -1.08 16.15 -11.69
N ALA A 164 -1.88 15.67 -10.75
CA ALA A 164 -3.07 16.38 -10.25
C ALA A 164 -2.76 17.42 -9.18
N TYR A 165 -1.70 17.23 -8.39
CA TYR A 165 -1.45 18.03 -7.19
C TYR A 165 -0.03 18.60 -7.07
N GLY A 166 0.89 18.23 -7.96
CA GLY A 166 2.31 18.56 -7.83
C GLY A 166 2.98 17.87 -6.64
N ILE A 167 2.35 16.83 -6.06
CA ILE A 167 2.93 16.10 -4.94
C ILE A 167 4.15 15.33 -5.45
N ASP A 168 5.28 15.54 -4.79
CA ASP A 168 6.50 14.78 -5.08
C ASP A 168 7.29 14.45 -3.80
N GLY A 169 8.35 13.66 -3.96
CA GLY A 169 9.33 13.33 -2.94
C GLY A 169 10.65 12.89 -3.56
N LYS A 170 11.67 12.71 -2.72
CA LYS A 170 12.98 12.23 -3.17
C LYS A 170 12.87 10.87 -3.85
N SER A 171 13.61 10.67 -4.94
CA SER A 171 13.76 9.36 -5.58
C SER A 171 14.02 8.26 -4.56
N GLN A 172 13.32 7.14 -4.73
CA GLN A 172 13.48 5.94 -3.92
C GLN A 172 14.26 4.85 -4.67
N GLY A 173 15.00 5.22 -5.72
CA GLY A 173 15.79 4.27 -6.52
C GLY A 173 14.98 3.46 -7.52
N HIS A 174 13.94 4.08 -8.08
CA HIS A 174 13.12 3.49 -9.14
C HIS A 174 13.70 3.89 -10.50
N TYR A 175 13.45 3.07 -11.50
CA TYR A 175 13.86 3.31 -12.88
C TYR A 175 12.64 3.39 -13.78
N TYR A 176 12.78 4.12 -14.88
CA TYR A 176 11.82 4.14 -15.97
C TYR A 176 12.58 4.09 -17.29
N VAL A 177 11.90 3.69 -18.35
CA VAL A 177 12.46 3.77 -19.71
C VAL A 177 12.07 5.13 -20.28
N ASP A 178 13.08 5.93 -20.61
CA ASP A 178 12.86 7.21 -21.27
C ASP A 178 12.25 6.96 -22.66
N PRO A 179 11.06 7.49 -22.96
CA PRO A 179 10.32 7.16 -24.18
C PRO A 179 10.94 7.76 -25.45
N ALA A 180 11.78 8.79 -25.33
CA ALA A 180 12.45 9.40 -26.49
C ALA A 180 13.73 8.66 -26.87
N THR A 181 14.48 8.20 -25.88
CA THR A 181 15.79 7.57 -26.07
C THR A 181 15.75 6.04 -25.96
N GLY A 182 14.70 5.47 -25.38
CA GLY A 182 14.59 4.04 -25.08
C GLY A 182 15.53 3.56 -23.97
N LYS A 183 16.22 4.46 -23.27
CA LYS A 183 17.22 4.12 -22.25
C LYS A 183 16.58 3.98 -20.88
N LEU A 184 17.11 3.04 -20.08
CA LEU A 184 16.75 2.93 -18.67
C LEU A 184 17.38 4.10 -17.89
N VAL A 185 16.54 4.90 -17.23
CA VAL A 185 16.96 6.08 -16.48
C VAL A 185 16.49 5.96 -15.04
N LYS A 186 17.36 6.32 -14.10
CA LYS A 186 17.00 6.41 -12.69
C LYS A 186 16.11 7.62 -12.47
N SER A 187 14.92 7.40 -11.92
CA SER A 187 14.00 8.49 -11.60
C SER A 187 14.64 9.42 -10.56
N THR A 188 14.51 10.73 -10.75
CA THR A 188 14.87 11.77 -9.76
C THR A 188 13.71 12.05 -8.79
N SER A 189 12.51 11.61 -9.17
CA SER A 189 11.23 11.87 -8.50
C SER A 189 10.62 10.58 -7.94
N ALA A 190 9.83 10.71 -6.88
CA ALA A 190 9.07 9.59 -6.30
C ALA A 190 7.71 9.38 -6.99
N TYR A 191 7.13 10.43 -7.58
CA TYR A 191 5.74 10.41 -8.04
C TYR A 191 5.52 10.92 -9.47
N GLU A 192 6.52 11.50 -10.13
CA GLU A 192 6.42 11.86 -11.55
C GLU A 192 6.32 10.61 -12.44
N HIS A 193 7.12 9.59 -12.10
CA HIS A 193 7.03 8.23 -12.65
C HIS A 193 6.64 7.28 -11.50
N PRO A 194 5.36 7.27 -11.10
CA PRO A 194 4.93 6.54 -9.91
C PRO A 194 5.05 5.03 -10.12
N GLN A 195 5.18 4.27 -9.03
CA GLN A 195 5.12 2.81 -9.04
C GLN A 195 3.63 2.37 -9.00
N PRO A 196 3.04 1.86 -10.10
CA PRO A 196 1.60 1.67 -10.16
C PRO A 196 1.20 0.22 -10.52
N HIS A 197 2.14 -0.72 -10.37
CA HIS A 197 1.95 -2.14 -10.70
C HIS A 197 1.91 -2.98 -9.43
N ALA A 198 1.10 -4.02 -9.37
CA ALA A 198 0.95 -4.83 -8.16
C ALA A 198 1.91 -6.00 -8.04
N CYS A 199 2.45 -6.51 -9.15
CA CYS A 199 3.13 -7.80 -9.19
C CYS A 199 4.52 -7.67 -9.81
N PHE A 200 5.52 -8.22 -9.13
CA PHE A 200 6.90 -8.27 -9.60
C PHE A 200 7.48 -9.66 -9.38
N ILE A 201 8.29 -10.12 -10.32
CA ILE A 201 9.13 -11.30 -10.16
C ILE A 201 10.58 -10.83 -10.17
N GLN A 202 11.35 -11.25 -9.17
CA GLN A 202 12.74 -10.88 -9.00
C GLN A 202 13.62 -12.13 -8.99
N SER A 203 14.85 -11.98 -9.48
CA SER A 203 15.92 -12.95 -9.33
C SER A 203 16.79 -12.62 -8.13
N VAL A 204 17.46 -13.64 -7.63
CA VAL A 204 18.49 -13.55 -6.60
C VAL A 204 19.63 -14.47 -6.97
N ASP A 205 20.83 -13.93 -6.94
CA ASP A 205 22.06 -14.69 -7.13
C ASP A 205 22.59 -15.16 -5.76
N ASP A 206 23.37 -16.23 -5.76
CA ASP A 206 24.02 -16.78 -4.56
C ASP A 206 25.25 -15.96 -4.15
N ASP A 207 24.99 -14.69 -3.86
CA ASP A 207 25.91 -13.68 -3.39
C ASP A 207 25.26 -12.91 -2.23
N LEU A 208 26.04 -12.57 -1.21
CA LEU A 208 25.49 -11.91 -0.02
C LEU A 208 25.14 -10.43 -0.26
N VAL A 209 26.03 -9.65 -0.88
CA VAL A 209 26.00 -8.17 -0.81
C VAL A 209 26.13 -7.44 -2.14
N ASN A 210 26.58 -8.12 -3.21
CA ASN A 210 26.72 -7.50 -4.52
C ASN A 210 25.35 -7.29 -5.18
N ASP A 211 25.34 -6.50 -6.25
CA ASP A 211 24.15 -6.27 -7.07
C ASP A 211 23.59 -7.62 -7.56
N GLY A 212 22.28 -7.84 -7.38
CA GLY A 212 21.65 -9.13 -7.68
C GLY A 212 21.66 -10.14 -6.53
N GLY A 213 22.49 -9.93 -5.51
CA GLY A 213 22.58 -10.79 -4.33
C GLY A 213 21.43 -10.66 -3.33
N ILE A 214 21.56 -11.38 -2.20
CA ILE A 214 20.53 -11.55 -1.17
C ILE A 214 20.17 -10.21 -0.50
N MET A 215 21.17 -9.43 -0.05
CA MET A 215 20.89 -8.17 0.63
C MET A 215 20.34 -7.10 -0.32
N ASP A 216 20.80 -7.10 -1.58
CA ASP A 216 20.24 -6.22 -2.61
C ASP A 216 18.79 -6.59 -2.95
N LEU A 217 18.43 -7.88 -3.00
CA LEU A 217 17.03 -8.31 -3.11
C LEU A 217 16.16 -7.67 -2.03
N TRP A 218 16.58 -7.71 -0.76
CA TRP A 218 15.80 -7.11 0.32
C TRP A 218 15.62 -5.58 0.15
N VAL A 219 16.63 -4.89 -0.36
CA VAL A 219 16.54 -3.47 -0.68
C VAL A 219 15.56 -3.22 -1.84
N ARG A 220 15.65 -4.01 -2.92
CA ARG A 220 14.74 -3.94 -4.08
C ARG A 220 13.29 -4.20 -3.67
N GLU A 221 13.05 -5.24 -2.86
CA GLU A 221 11.73 -5.59 -2.35
C GLU A 221 11.18 -4.52 -1.41
N ALA A 222 12.01 -3.95 -0.53
CA ALA A 222 11.58 -2.88 0.36
C ALA A 222 11.07 -1.65 -0.42
N ARG A 223 11.71 -1.32 -1.56
CA ARG A 223 11.24 -0.25 -2.46
C ARG A 223 9.86 -0.60 -3.03
N LEU A 224 9.66 -1.82 -3.51
CA LEU A 224 8.37 -2.28 -4.05
C LEU A 224 7.27 -2.32 -2.99
N PHE A 225 7.56 -2.85 -1.81
CA PHE A 225 6.64 -2.89 -0.68
C PHE A 225 6.24 -1.50 -0.22
N LYS A 226 7.16 -0.54 -0.18
CA LYS A 226 6.84 0.85 0.20
C LYS A 226 5.66 1.43 -0.60
N TYR A 227 5.57 1.10 -1.88
CA TYR A 227 4.53 1.58 -2.79
C TYR A 227 3.33 0.63 -2.96
N GLY A 228 3.33 -0.49 -2.24
CA GLY A 228 2.20 -1.42 -2.19
C GLY A 228 2.21 -2.53 -3.22
N SER A 229 3.37 -2.84 -3.78
CA SER A 229 3.56 -4.00 -4.65
C SER A 229 3.78 -5.29 -3.85
N GLY A 230 3.41 -6.42 -4.44
CA GLY A 230 3.90 -7.74 -4.04
C GLY A 230 5.06 -8.19 -4.94
N THR A 231 5.87 -9.09 -4.42
CA THR A 231 7.07 -9.61 -5.09
C THR A 231 7.15 -11.12 -4.95
N GLY A 232 7.67 -11.79 -5.97
CA GLY A 232 7.96 -13.21 -5.98
C GLY A 232 9.41 -13.47 -6.39
N THR A 233 10.02 -14.46 -5.78
CA THR A 233 11.41 -14.84 -6.08
C THR A 233 11.55 -16.36 -6.01
N ASN A 234 12.23 -16.94 -6.98
CA ASN A 234 12.71 -18.32 -6.89
C ASN A 234 14.12 -18.31 -6.25
N PHE A 235 14.27 -19.05 -5.15
CA PHE A 235 15.48 -19.10 -4.33
C PHE A 235 16.34 -20.35 -4.58
N SER A 236 15.99 -21.21 -5.54
CA SER A 236 16.69 -22.47 -5.80
C SER A 236 18.17 -22.33 -6.19
N HIS A 237 18.61 -21.12 -6.57
CA HIS A 237 20.01 -20.85 -6.85
C HIS A 237 20.86 -20.62 -5.59
N LEU A 238 20.23 -20.35 -4.44
CA LEU A 238 20.98 -20.19 -3.20
C LEU A 238 21.48 -21.54 -2.72
N ARG A 239 22.70 -21.56 -2.19
CA ARG A 239 23.27 -22.79 -1.63
C ARG A 239 22.55 -23.24 -0.36
N GLY A 240 22.48 -24.54 -0.15
CA GLY A 240 21.88 -25.15 1.03
C GLY A 240 22.67 -24.92 2.33
N GLU A 241 22.10 -25.35 3.44
CA GLU A 241 22.80 -25.36 4.72
C GLU A 241 24.05 -26.26 4.65
N ASN A 242 25.14 -25.84 5.33
CA ASN A 242 26.41 -26.57 5.40
C ASN A 242 27.26 -26.64 4.12
N GLU A 243 26.79 -26.10 2.99
CA GLU A 243 27.59 -25.99 1.77
C GLU A 243 28.81 -25.06 1.94
N PRO A 244 29.94 -25.34 1.26
CA PRO A 244 31.18 -24.59 1.46
C PRO A 244 31.10 -23.15 0.95
N LEU A 245 31.80 -22.24 1.63
CA LEU A 245 31.97 -20.84 1.22
C LEU A 245 33.39 -20.61 0.68
N SER A 246 33.53 -19.72 -0.31
CA SER A 246 34.83 -19.40 -0.94
C SER A 246 35.85 -18.81 0.03
N GLY A 247 35.39 -18.03 1.02
CA GLY A 247 36.21 -17.46 2.08
C GLY A 247 36.51 -18.41 3.26
N GLY A 248 36.10 -19.68 3.17
CA GLY A 248 36.13 -20.63 4.28
C GLY A 248 34.85 -20.61 5.13
N GLY A 249 34.61 -21.71 5.85
CA GLY A 249 33.38 -21.90 6.61
C GLY A 249 32.26 -22.55 5.80
N LYS A 250 31.03 -22.43 6.32
CA LYS A 250 29.84 -23.11 5.80
C LYS A 250 28.65 -22.14 5.71
N SER A 251 27.81 -22.37 4.71
CA SER A 251 26.55 -21.64 4.53
C SER A 251 25.59 -21.84 5.70
N SER A 252 24.86 -20.78 6.05
CA SER A 252 23.73 -20.82 6.99
C SER A 252 22.43 -21.34 6.36
N GLY A 253 22.46 -21.68 5.07
CA GLY A 253 21.32 -22.16 4.30
C GLY A 253 20.26 -21.11 3.96
N LEU A 254 19.37 -21.46 3.05
CA LEU A 254 18.29 -20.61 2.56
C LEU A 254 17.38 -20.15 3.70
N MET A 255 17.03 -21.06 4.60
CA MET A 255 16.04 -20.83 5.65
C MET A 255 16.45 -19.70 6.61
N SER A 256 17.74 -19.48 6.81
CA SER A 256 18.26 -18.38 7.63
C SER A 256 17.96 -17.03 7.00
N PHE A 257 18.14 -16.90 5.68
CA PHE A 257 17.83 -15.66 4.95
C PHE A 257 16.33 -15.44 4.79
N LEU A 258 15.53 -16.48 4.60
CA LEU A 258 14.07 -16.35 4.54
C LEU A 258 13.48 -15.81 5.85
N LYS A 259 14.04 -16.19 7.02
CA LYS A 259 13.65 -15.62 8.32
C LYS A 259 13.94 -14.11 8.39
N ILE A 260 15.07 -13.66 7.84
CA ILE A 260 15.40 -12.22 7.75
C ILE A 260 14.38 -11.52 6.84
N GLY A 261 14.12 -12.09 5.67
CA GLY A 261 13.14 -11.56 4.71
C GLY A 261 11.74 -11.44 5.29
N ASP A 262 11.27 -12.45 6.03
CA ASP A 262 9.96 -12.43 6.70
C ASP A 262 9.86 -11.28 7.72
N ARG A 263 10.90 -11.12 8.55
CA ARG A 263 10.95 -10.01 9.52
C ARG A 263 11.01 -8.65 8.84
N ALA A 264 11.80 -8.51 7.77
CA ALA A 264 11.89 -7.29 6.99
C ALA A 264 10.54 -6.93 6.35
N ALA A 265 9.88 -7.89 5.69
CA ALA A 265 8.57 -7.71 5.09
C ALA A 265 7.50 -7.34 6.14
N GLY A 266 7.52 -7.99 7.31
CA GLY A 266 6.60 -7.70 8.42
C GLY A 266 6.76 -6.28 9.01
N ALA A 267 7.95 -5.70 8.95
CA ALA A 267 8.23 -4.34 9.41
C ALA A 267 7.74 -3.26 8.43
N ILE A 268 7.58 -3.58 7.15
CA ILE A 268 7.24 -2.61 6.10
C ILE A 268 5.71 -2.53 5.93
N LYS A 269 5.18 -1.31 6.10
CA LYS A 269 3.77 -0.97 5.83
C LYS A 269 3.71 -0.03 4.63
N SER A 270 2.89 -0.36 3.64
CA SER A 270 2.86 0.33 2.35
C SER A 270 1.99 1.59 2.33
N GLY A 271 2.42 2.62 1.59
CA GLY A 271 1.54 3.67 1.05
C GLY A 271 0.79 4.54 2.08
N GLY A 272 1.26 4.62 3.34
CA GLY A 272 0.53 5.35 4.39
C GLY A 272 -0.81 4.70 4.78
N THR A 273 -1.03 3.46 4.37
CA THR A 273 -2.23 2.64 4.67
C THR A 273 -1.80 1.37 5.43
N THR A 274 -2.76 0.58 5.91
CA THR A 274 -2.50 -0.66 6.67
C THR A 274 -2.13 -1.87 5.79
N ARG A 275 -1.79 -1.67 4.51
CA ARG A 275 -1.43 -2.79 3.62
C ARG A 275 -0.07 -3.37 4.00
N ARG A 276 -0.06 -4.67 4.30
CA ARG A 276 1.15 -5.45 4.58
C ARG A 276 1.87 -5.80 3.29
N ALA A 277 3.18 -5.95 3.37
CA ALA A 277 3.99 -6.56 2.32
C ALA A 277 3.45 -7.97 1.97
N ALA A 278 3.56 -8.35 0.70
CA ALA A 278 3.16 -9.65 0.21
C ALA A 278 4.30 -10.27 -0.60
N LYS A 279 4.84 -11.40 -0.13
CA LYS A 279 5.97 -12.08 -0.74
C LYS A 279 5.60 -13.52 -1.14
N MET A 280 5.95 -13.90 -2.36
CA MET A 280 5.97 -15.28 -2.82
C MET A 280 7.42 -15.78 -2.79
N VAL A 281 7.62 -16.96 -2.22
CA VAL A 281 8.92 -17.66 -2.17
C VAL A 281 8.72 -18.98 -2.90
N CYS A 282 9.52 -19.22 -3.93
CA CYS A 282 9.57 -20.48 -4.66
C CYS A 282 10.89 -21.19 -4.39
N LEU A 283 10.83 -22.52 -4.36
CA LEU A 283 11.97 -23.40 -4.21
C LEU A 283 11.72 -24.67 -5.03
N ASP A 284 12.74 -25.12 -5.74
CA ASP A 284 12.68 -26.33 -6.58
C ASP A 284 12.77 -27.57 -5.68
N VAL A 285 12.14 -28.65 -6.12
CA VAL A 285 11.93 -29.85 -5.28
C VAL A 285 13.22 -30.60 -4.94
N ASP A 286 14.27 -30.39 -5.73
CA ASP A 286 15.59 -30.99 -5.60
C ASP A 286 16.56 -30.13 -4.78
N HIS A 287 16.14 -28.96 -4.29
CA HIS A 287 16.97 -28.12 -3.45
C HIS A 287 17.27 -28.80 -2.10
N PRO A 288 18.51 -28.74 -1.60
CA PRO A 288 18.91 -29.42 -0.35
C PRO A 288 18.06 -29.04 0.88
N ASP A 289 17.62 -27.77 0.97
CA ASP A 289 16.77 -27.28 2.07
C ASP A 289 15.26 -27.53 1.87
N ILE A 290 14.82 -28.32 0.87
CA ILE A 290 13.39 -28.44 0.50
C ILE A 290 12.49 -28.96 1.63
N GLU A 291 12.93 -29.98 2.38
CA GLU A 291 12.13 -30.53 3.48
C GLU A 291 11.92 -29.49 4.58
N SER A 292 12.99 -28.78 4.95
CA SER A 292 12.95 -27.67 5.91
C SER A 292 12.05 -26.53 5.44
N PHE A 293 12.05 -26.23 4.14
CA PHE A 293 11.19 -25.22 3.55
C PHE A 293 9.70 -25.59 3.64
N ILE A 294 9.35 -26.85 3.35
CA ILE A 294 7.98 -27.37 3.44
C ILE A 294 7.46 -27.30 4.89
N ASP A 295 8.27 -27.71 5.86
CA ASP A 295 7.89 -27.77 7.28
C ASP A 295 7.90 -26.41 8.00
N TRP A 296 8.43 -25.36 7.37
CA TRP A 296 8.67 -24.07 8.02
C TRP A 296 7.39 -23.43 8.58
N LYS A 297 6.32 -23.35 7.77
CA LYS A 297 5.06 -22.72 8.19
C LYS A 297 4.37 -23.47 9.33
N VAL A 298 4.35 -24.80 9.26
CA VAL A 298 3.75 -25.66 10.30
C VAL A 298 4.46 -25.45 11.64
N THR A 299 5.78 -25.33 11.61
CA THR A 299 6.59 -25.10 12.81
C THR A 299 6.31 -23.73 13.43
N GLU A 300 6.15 -22.68 12.63
CA GLU A 300 5.77 -21.36 13.14
C GLU A 300 4.35 -21.33 13.74
N GLU A 301 3.38 -22.02 13.14
CA GLU A 301 2.02 -22.13 13.68
C GLU A 301 2.00 -22.83 15.05
N LYS A 302 2.80 -23.88 15.24
CA LYS A 302 2.95 -24.55 16.56
C LYS A 302 3.48 -23.60 17.63
N LYS A 303 4.39 -22.68 17.29
CA LYS A 303 4.88 -21.66 18.22
C LYS A 303 3.77 -20.69 18.61
N VAL A 304 2.99 -20.21 17.65
CA VAL A 304 1.86 -19.31 17.93
C VAL A 304 0.81 -20.00 18.80
N ALA A 305 0.44 -21.24 18.49
CA ALA A 305 -0.50 -22.02 19.30
C ALA A 305 0.01 -22.15 20.76
N SER A 306 1.29 -22.48 20.92
CA SER A 306 1.94 -22.60 22.24
C SER A 306 1.90 -21.27 23.01
N LEU A 307 2.15 -20.14 22.34
CA LEU A 307 2.06 -18.79 22.93
C LEU A 307 0.63 -18.43 23.34
N VAL A 308 -0.37 -18.75 22.51
CA VAL A 308 -1.79 -18.52 22.82
C VAL A 308 -2.22 -19.34 24.04
N THR A 309 -1.90 -20.64 24.06
CA THR A 309 -2.20 -21.52 25.20
C THR A 309 -1.53 -21.02 26.48
N GLY A 310 -0.23 -20.66 26.41
CA GLY A 310 0.49 -20.09 27.54
C GLY A 310 -0.12 -18.78 28.04
N SER A 311 -0.54 -17.89 27.13
CA SER A 311 -1.18 -16.61 27.48
C SER A 311 -2.53 -16.80 28.16
N ILE A 312 -3.35 -17.74 27.69
CA ILE A 312 -4.65 -18.06 28.30
C ILE A 312 -4.45 -18.61 29.71
N LEU A 313 -3.52 -19.55 29.88
CA LEU A 313 -3.19 -20.11 31.19
C LEU A 313 -2.68 -19.03 32.14
N ASN A 314 -1.75 -18.19 31.68
CA ASN A 314 -1.20 -17.10 32.49
C ASN A 314 -2.29 -16.11 32.91
N SER A 315 -3.18 -15.71 31.98
CA SER A 315 -4.32 -14.83 32.30
C SER A 315 -5.25 -15.45 33.34
N ARG A 316 -5.56 -16.75 33.21
CA ARG A 316 -6.39 -17.47 34.19
C ARG A 316 -5.76 -17.44 35.59
N HIS A 317 -4.48 -17.81 35.69
CA HIS A 317 -3.79 -17.88 36.98
C HIS A 317 -3.57 -16.50 37.61
N LEU A 318 -3.19 -15.50 36.81
CA LEU A 318 -3.04 -14.11 37.29
C LEU A 318 -4.37 -13.54 37.79
N ASN A 319 -5.46 -13.73 37.05
CA ASN A 319 -6.77 -13.25 37.50
C ASN A 319 -7.19 -13.92 38.81
N ALA A 320 -6.96 -15.23 38.94
CA ALA A 320 -7.27 -15.95 40.17
C ALA A 320 -6.42 -15.46 41.36
N ILE A 321 -5.11 -15.21 41.15
CA ILE A 321 -4.22 -14.61 42.15
C ILE A 321 -4.70 -13.22 42.56
N MET A 322 -5.03 -12.36 41.59
CA MET A 322 -5.52 -11.01 41.86
C MET A 322 -6.84 -11.05 42.65
N SER A 323 -7.78 -11.90 42.26
CA SER A 323 -9.03 -12.11 43.01
C SER A 323 -8.76 -12.54 44.44
N ALA A 324 -7.88 -13.52 44.66
CA ALA A 324 -7.53 -13.99 46.00
C ALA A 324 -6.87 -12.90 46.87
N CYS A 325 -6.09 -12.00 46.28
CA CYS A 325 -5.52 -10.84 46.97
C CYS A 325 -6.57 -9.79 47.36
N TYR A 326 -7.71 -9.71 46.67
CA TYR A 326 -8.78 -8.75 46.96
C TYR A 326 -9.92 -9.32 47.83
N GLU A 327 -9.91 -10.61 48.16
CA GLU A 327 -10.84 -11.23 49.10
C GLU A 327 -10.58 -10.85 50.57
N MET A 328 -9.39 -10.34 50.88
CA MET A 328 -8.95 -9.97 52.22
C MET A 328 -8.48 -8.50 52.26
N GLU A 329 -8.76 -7.79 53.35
CA GLU A 329 -8.28 -6.42 53.58
C GLU A 329 -7.00 -6.39 54.44
N GLY A 330 -6.21 -5.32 54.32
CA GLY A 330 -4.93 -5.16 55.02
C GLY A 330 -3.71 -5.67 54.24
N GLU A 331 -2.49 -5.46 54.76
CA GLU A 331 -1.25 -5.84 54.05
C GLU A 331 -1.05 -7.36 53.93
N ASP A 332 -1.62 -8.13 54.85
CA ASP A 332 -1.50 -9.59 54.90
C ASP A 332 -2.16 -10.29 53.69
N ARG A 333 -3.01 -9.59 52.93
CA ARG A 333 -3.65 -10.11 51.72
C ARG A 333 -2.67 -10.51 50.62
N PHE A 334 -1.45 -9.98 50.66
CA PHE A 334 -0.38 -10.26 49.71
C PHE A 334 0.60 -11.35 50.18
N ASP A 335 0.44 -11.88 51.40
CA ASP A 335 1.30 -12.93 51.95
C ASP A 335 0.63 -14.31 51.79
N PRO A 336 1.15 -15.21 50.91
CA PRO A 336 0.58 -16.54 50.72
C PRO A 336 0.61 -17.43 51.98
N LYS A 337 1.41 -17.10 53.00
CA LYS A 337 1.40 -17.84 54.27
C LYS A 337 0.21 -17.48 55.15
N LYS A 338 -0.35 -16.28 54.98
CA LYS A 338 -1.46 -15.74 55.78
C LYS A 338 -2.77 -15.71 54.99
N ASN A 339 -2.72 -15.51 53.67
CA ASN A 339 -3.87 -15.58 52.76
C ASN A 339 -4.03 -16.99 52.20
N SER A 340 -4.97 -17.76 52.77
CA SER A 340 -5.23 -19.14 52.37
C SER A 340 -5.81 -19.29 50.96
N SER A 341 -6.55 -18.29 50.46
CA SER A 341 -7.06 -18.26 49.07
C SER A 341 -5.91 -18.07 48.08
N LEU A 342 -4.97 -17.17 48.40
CA LEU A 342 -3.79 -16.92 47.58
C LEU A 342 -2.90 -18.17 47.50
N LYS A 343 -2.69 -18.85 48.64
CA LYS A 343 -1.92 -20.10 48.74
C LYS A 343 -2.45 -21.25 47.87
N LYS A 344 -3.77 -21.31 47.66
CA LYS A 344 -4.39 -22.35 46.82
C LYS A 344 -4.28 -22.06 45.33
N THR A 345 -3.97 -20.82 44.99
CA THR A 345 -4.04 -20.30 43.61
C THR A 345 -2.66 -20.08 43.00
N SER A 346 -1.64 -19.85 43.84
CA SER A 346 -0.21 -19.96 43.53
C SER A 346 0.24 -21.42 43.44
#